data_AF-A0AA90UDP0-F1
#
_entry.id   AF-A0AA90UDP0-F1
#
_cell.length_a   1.000
_cell.length_b   1.000
_cell.length_c   1.000
_cell.angle_alpha   90.00
_cell.angle_beta   90.00
_cell.angle_gamma   90.00
#
_symmetry.space_group_name_H-M   'P 1'
#
loop_
_entity.id
_entity.type
_entity.pdbx_description
1 polymer ?
#
loop_
_entity_poly.entity_id
_entity_poly.type
_entity_poly.pdbx_seq_one_letter_code
_entity_poly.pdbx_strand_id
1 'polypeptide(L)' 'MTEIDLMTQMERKRKERNEAIIAEFKELAPKLTAQGMKPYRILRALAEKHGITTSGVRFILVEAGVYETAEKVSKSH' A
#
# COMPACT_ATOMS: atom_id res chain seq x y z
N MET A 1 7.59 15.44 25.56
CA MET A 1 8.13 14.09 25.81
C MET A 1 8.81 13.65 24.54
N THR A 2 10.12 13.47 24.56
CA THR A 2 10.84 12.86 23.44
C THR A 2 10.58 11.36 23.47
N GLU A 3 9.79 10.86 22.53
CA GLU A 3 9.63 9.43 22.30
C GLU A 3 11.01 8.81 22.04
N ILE A 4 11.36 7.78 22.81
CA ILE A 4 12.55 6.99 22.56
C ILE A 4 12.24 6.09 21.38
N ASP A 5 12.88 6.34 20.23
CA ASP A 5 12.74 5.47 19.07
C ASP A 5 13.50 4.15 19.30
N LEU A 6 12.73 3.09 19.58
CA LEU A 6 13.24 1.73 19.78
C LEU A 6 13.36 0.93 18.48
N MET A 7 13.03 1.52 17.32
CA MET A 7 13.09 0.82 16.04
C MET A 7 14.53 0.57 15.62
N THR A 8 14.80 -0.66 15.22
CA THR A 8 16.02 -0.99 14.48
C THR A 8 16.05 -0.26 13.14
N GLN A 9 17.24 -0.09 12.56
CA GLN A 9 17.38 0.52 11.22
C GLN A 9 16.56 -0.23 10.15
N MET A 10 16.43 -1.55 10.28
CA MET A 10 15.63 -2.37 9.36
C MET A 10 14.14 -2.09 9.47
N GLU A 11 13.62 -1.96 10.69
CA GLU A 11 12.22 -1.63 10.93
C GLU A 11 11.90 -0.23 10.42
N ARG A 12 12.81 0.73 10.60
CA ARG A 12 12.62 2.10 10.10
C ARG A 12 12.55 2.11 8.57
N LYS A 13 13.50 1.45 7.89
CA LYS A 13 13.48 1.30 6.42
C LYS A 13 12.21 0.62 5.92
N ARG A 14 11.71 -0.39 6.64
CA ARG A 14 10.45 -1.07 6.31
C ARG A 14 9.27 -0.10 6.44
N LYS A 15 9.21 0.68 7.52
CA LYS A 15 8.16 1.67 7.77
C LYS A 15 8.16 2.77 6.70
N GLU A 16 9.31 3.36 6.42
CA GLU A 16 9.47 4.39 5.37
C GLU A 16 9.02 3.88 4.00
N ARG A 17 9.41 2.65 3.63
CA ARG A 17 8.96 2.03 2.38
C ARG A 17 7.44 1.84 2.36
N ASN A 18 6.86 1.36 3.46
CA ASN A 18 5.41 1.12 3.53
C ASN A 18 4.63 2.44 3.45
N GLU A 19 5.08 3.49 4.14
CA GLU A 19 4.50 4.83 4.08
C GLU A 19 4.56 5.42 2.67
N ALA A 20 5.70 5.25 1.98
CA ALA A 20 5.84 5.66 0.58
C ALA A 20 4.85 4.93 -0.34
N ILE A 21 4.73 3.60 -0.22
CA ILE A 21 3.77 2.79 -0.98
C ILE A 21 2.33 3.29 -0.79
N ILE A 22 1.94 3.59 0.46
CA ILE A 22 0.59 4.06 0.78
C ILE A 22 0.34 5.44 0.18
N ALA A 23 1.28 6.37 0.31
CA ALA A 23 1.15 7.72 -0.23
C ALA A 23 1.01 7.69 -1.76
N GLU A 24 1.88 6.94 -2.44
CA GLU A 24 1.83 6.79 -3.89
C GLU A 24 0.54 6.13 -4.37
N PHE A 25 0.06 5.10 -3.67
CA PHE A 25 -1.21 4.46 -4.00
C PHE A 25 -2.38 5.45 -3.90
N LYS A 26 -2.45 6.25 -2.82
CA LYS A 26 -3.50 7.27 -2.63
C LYS A 26 -3.49 8.31 -3.75
N GLU A 27 -2.32 8.66 -4.27
CA GLU A 27 -2.19 9.63 -5.36
C GLU A 27 -2.57 9.03 -6.73
N LEU A 28 -2.10 7.82 -7.02
CA LEU A 28 -2.23 7.18 -8.32
C LEU A 28 -3.60 6.52 -8.53
N ALA A 29 -4.17 5.93 -7.48
CA ALA A 29 -5.41 5.15 -7.61
C ALA A 29 -6.59 5.96 -8.14
N PRO A 30 -6.92 7.16 -7.62
CA PRO A 30 -8.03 7.95 -8.15
C PRO A 30 -7.81 8.35 -9.62
N LYS A 31 -6.58 8.76 -9.97
CA LYS A 31 -6.21 9.19 -11.33
C LYS A 31 -6.37 8.05 -12.34
N LEU A 32 -5.88 6.86 -11.99
CA LEU A 32 -5.86 5.71 -12.89
C LEU A 32 -7.22 4.99 -12.93
N THR A 33 -7.97 4.96 -11.82
CA THR A 33 -9.34 4.45 -11.82
C THR A 33 -10.27 5.34 -12.64
N ALA A 34 -10.10 6.66 -12.60
CA ALA A 34 -10.84 7.58 -13.48
C ALA A 34 -10.56 7.34 -14.97
N GLN A 35 -9.38 6.83 -15.31
CA GLN A 35 -9.00 6.43 -16.67
C GLN A 35 -9.45 5.00 -17.03
N GLY A 36 -10.23 4.33 -16.17
CA GLY A 36 -10.69 2.95 -16.39
C GLY A 36 -9.61 1.89 -16.18
N MET A 37 -8.46 2.23 -15.60
CA MET A 37 -7.39 1.28 -15.36
C MET A 37 -7.72 0.36 -14.17
N LYS A 38 -7.49 -0.94 -14.34
CA LYS A 38 -7.70 -1.94 -13.30
C LYS A 38 -6.72 -1.75 -12.12
N PRO A 39 -7.18 -1.77 -10.85
CA PRO A 39 -6.34 -1.56 -9.68
C PRO A 39 -5.11 -2.48 -9.57
N TYR A 40 -5.19 -3.71 -10.08
CA TYR A 40 -4.05 -4.64 -10.08
C TYR A 40 -2.81 -4.10 -10.81
N ARG A 41 -2.98 -3.25 -11.84
CA ARG A 41 -1.83 -2.64 -12.53
C ARG A 41 -1.05 -1.68 -11.65
N ILE A 42 -1.75 -0.97 -10.76
CA ILE A 42 -1.14 -0.06 -9.78
C ILE A 42 -0.32 -0.87 -8.78
N LEU A 43 -0.89 -1.98 -8.26
CA LEU A 43 -0.20 -2.85 -7.33
C LEU A 43 1.09 -3.41 -7.94
N ARG A 44 1.05 -3.81 -9.22
CA ARG A 44 2.23 -4.29 -9.94
C ARG A 44 3.30 -3.21 -10.11
N ALA A 45 2.92 -1.99 -10.51
CA ALA A 45 3.86 -0.89 -10.66
C ALA A 45 4.56 -0.52 -9.33
N LEU A 46 3.80 -0.50 -8.22
CA LEU A 46 4.35 -0.26 -6.88
C LEU A 46 5.28 -1.41 -6.44
N ALA A 47 4.93 -2.65 -6.73
CA ALA A 47 5.74 -3.82 -6.42
C ALA A 47 7.11 -3.76 -7.12
N GLU A 48 7.10 -3.48 -8.42
CA GLU A 48 8.31 -3.32 -9.24
C GLU A 48 9.17 -2.14 -8.73
N LYS A 49 8.55 -0.99 -8.41
CA LYS A 49 9.26 0.20 -7.92
C LYS A 49 9.92 0.01 -6.57
N HIS A 50 9.24 -0.64 -5.62
CA HIS A 50 9.72 -0.79 -4.23
C HIS A 50 10.46 -2.12 -3.99
N GLY A 51 10.65 -2.93 -5.03
CA GLY A 51 11.39 -4.20 -4.96
C GLY A 51 10.72 -5.24 -4.07
N ILE A 52 9.39 -5.29 -4.04
CA ILE A 52 8.62 -6.28 -3.26
C ILE A 52 7.58 -6.99 -4.12
N THR A 53 6.96 -8.02 -3.57
CA THR A 53 5.89 -8.75 -4.28
C THR A 53 4.59 -7.93 -4.31
N THR A 54 3.77 -8.15 -5.34
CA THR A 54 2.42 -7.56 -5.43
C THR A 54 1.55 -7.95 -4.23
N SER A 55 1.71 -9.15 -3.70
CA SER A 55 1.04 -9.60 -2.47
C SER A 55 1.50 -8.78 -1.26
N GLY A 56 2.78 -8.45 -1.16
CA GLY A 56 3.31 -7.58 -0.12
C GLY A 56 2.75 -6.16 -0.18
N VAL A 57 2.68 -5.57 -1.38
CA VAL A 57 2.01 -4.28 -1.59
C VAL A 57 0.54 -4.35 -1.15
N ARG A 58 -0.20 -5.38 -1.59
CA ARG A 58 -1.60 -5.57 -1.20
C ARG A 58 -1.75 -5.63 0.32
N PHE A 59 -0.90 -6.40 1.00
CA PHE A 59 -0.94 -6.53 2.46
C PHE A 59 -0.78 -5.18 3.15
N ILE A 60 0.24 -4.39 2.76
CA ILE A 60 0.49 -3.05 3.29
C ILE A 60 -0.73 -2.13 3.12
N LEU A 61 -1.33 -2.14 1.92
CA LEU A 61 -2.46 -1.26 1.61
C LEU A 61 -3.75 -1.69 2.34
N VAL A 62 -3.95 -2.99 2.54
CA VAL A 62 -5.09 -3.53 3.32
C VAL A 62 -4.92 -3.19 4.80
N GLU A 63 -3.73 -3.35 5.38
CA GLU A 63 -3.45 -2.97 6.77
C GLU A 63 -3.65 -1.46 6.98
N ALA A 64 -3.26 -0.65 6.00
CA ALA A 64 -3.49 0.80 6.02
C ALA A 64 -4.95 1.21 5.78
N GLY A 65 -5.85 0.27 5.45
CA GLY A 65 -7.26 0.53 5.19
C GLY A 65 -7.53 1.31 3.89
N VAL A 66 -6.56 1.39 2.98
CA VAL A 66 -6.68 2.16 1.72
C VAL A 66 -7.01 1.29 0.52
N TYR A 67 -7.02 -0.04 0.71
CA TYR A 67 -7.35 -1.01 -0.32
C TYR A 67 -8.23 -2.11 0.27
N GLU A 68 -9.31 -2.44 -0.42
CA GLU A 68 -10.19 -3.54 -0.04
C GLU A 68 -10.06 -4.70 -1.02
N THR A 69 -10.01 -5.92 -0.47
CA THR A 69 -10.14 -7.13 -1.26
C THR A 69 -11.62 -7.41 -1.52
N ALA A 70 -11.91 -8.12 -2.62
CA ALA A 70 -13.28 -8.51 -2.97
C ALA A 70 -14.01 -9.25 -1.83
N GLU A 71 -13.27 -9.93 -0.94
CA GLU A 71 -13.83 -10.63 0.23
C GLU A 71 -14.46 -9.70 1.29
N LYS A 72 -14.05 -8.43 1.38
CA LYS A 72 -14.68 -7.45 2.29
C LYS A 72 -15.98 -6.86 1.72
N VAL A 73 -16.05 -6.72 0.39
CA VAL A 73 -17.25 -6.21 -0.30
C VAL A 73 -18.44 -7.15 -0.08
N SER A 74 -18.20 -8.47 0.00
CA SER A 74 -19.24 -9.48 0.19
C SER A 74 -19.83 -9.56 1.61
N LYS A 75 -19.28 -8.88 2.62
CA LYS A 75 -19.79 -8.88 4.01
C LYS A 75 -20.57 -7.63 4.40
N SER A 76 -20.81 -6.71 3.44
CA SER A 76 -21.54 -5.45 3.66
C SER A 76 -22.90 -5.42 2.94
N HIS A 77 -23.53 -6.57 2.75
CA HIS A 77 -24.91 -6.71 2.25
C HIS A 77 -25.72 -7.59 3.19
#